data_AF-A0A942KWQ8-F1
#
_entry.id   AF-A0A942KWQ8-F1
#
_cell.length_a   1.000
_cell.length_b   1.000
_cell.length_c   1.000
_cell.angle_alpha   90.00
_cell.angle_beta   90.00
_cell.angle_gamma   90.00
#
_symmetry.space_group_name_H-M   'P 1'
#
loop_
_entity.id
_entity.type
_entity.pdbx_description
1 polymer ?
#
loop_
_entity_poly.entity_id
_entity_poly.type
_entity_poly.pdbx_seq_one_letter_code
_entity_poly.pdbx_strand_id
1 'polypeptide(L)'
;MIDLSLEFCGIKYPNPYVLAASPCTDDEEMVARAFAAGWAGAVLKTTSVETEVVNLAYPMMAGLDYEDKRLVALQNIDLISAHHVDVVEGRVKRLKKEFPYKVVVASIMGQKQEDWQELVQRLEAAGADMIECSFSCPHGMPEKGMGSTIGQNPELTERTARWVKEAAKKIPVVIKLTPQIADIAAAAAAVKRSGADGVCAINTVKGIIGVDLDTFSPYPQVNGKSCIGGISGAAIKPVALRCVAEIARKVEIPITATGGITTWRDAVEFLLLGARNLQLCTVVMQHGFRVIEDLVDGLKYYLEAKGFTKVEELVGKALPNLVEHSQLPRGHQAVSVLQEALCVRCDRCYLACRDGGHQAISIGQDRLPVIDKKQCVGCGFCTAACPVPACLTIQFNWVLASAEG
;
A
#
# COMPACT_ATOMS: atom_id res chain seq x y z
N MET A 1 11.26 -21.17 16.73
CA MET A 1 11.81 -20.04 15.94
C MET A 1 10.75 -19.66 14.93
N ILE A 2 10.35 -18.38 14.87
CA ILE A 2 9.34 -17.89 13.92
C ILE A 2 9.96 -17.79 12.52
N ASP A 3 9.30 -18.37 11.52
CA ASP A 3 9.70 -18.35 10.13
C ASP A 3 8.94 -17.25 9.37
N LEU A 4 9.67 -16.24 8.90
CA LEU A 4 9.12 -15.17 8.08
C LEU A 4 9.29 -15.41 6.59
N SER A 5 9.91 -16.51 6.18
CA SER A 5 10.10 -16.79 4.77
C SER A 5 8.78 -17.05 4.08
N LEU A 6 8.72 -16.73 2.79
CA LEU A 6 7.53 -16.96 1.97
C LEU A 6 7.91 -17.17 0.51
N GLU A 7 6.95 -17.70 -0.25
CA GLU A 7 7.05 -17.80 -1.71
C GLU A 7 6.07 -16.84 -2.40
N PHE A 8 6.57 -16.08 -3.36
CA PHE A 8 5.79 -15.19 -4.22
C PHE A 8 6.19 -15.40 -5.69
N CYS A 9 5.23 -15.80 -6.52
CA CYS A 9 5.44 -16.14 -7.94
C CYS A 9 6.59 -17.14 -8.18
N GLY A 10 6.73 -18.15 -7.30
CA GLY A 10 7.79 -19.17 -7.38
C GLY A 10 9.15 -18.73 -6.83
N ILE A 11 9.28 -17.50 -6.32
CA ILE A 11 10.52 -16.96 -5.74
C ILE A 11 10.41 -16.97 -4.22
N LYS A 12 11.44 -17.49 -3.54
CA LYS A 12 11.53 -17.49 -2.09
C LYS A 12 12.12 -16.18 -1.57
N TYR A 13 11.45 -15.61 -0.58
CA TYR A 13 11.90 -14.43 0.15
C TYR A 13 12.16 -14.81 1.62
N PRO A 14 13.24 -14.32 2.25
CA PRO A 14 13.52 -14.59 3.66
C PRO A 14 12.59 -13.85 4.65
N ASN A 15 11.90 -12.81 4.18
CA ASN A 15 10.88 -12.04 4.90
C ASN A 15 9.98 -11.32 3.88
N PRO A 16 8.78 -10.81 4.24
CA PRO A 16 7.85 -10.23 3.29
C PRO A 16 8.20 -8.82 2.78
N TYR A 17 9.32 -8.23 3.20
CA TYR A 17 9.57 -6.80 3.01
C TYR A 17 10.51 -6.51 1.84
N VAL A 18 9.99 -5.76 0.87
CA VAL A 18 10.67 -5.38 -0.36
C VAL A 18 10.64 -3.87 -0.54
N LEU A 19 11.69 -3.27 -1.07
CA LEU A 19 11.63 -1.86 -1.46
C LEU A 19 10.76 -1.69 -2.72
N ALA A 20 9.82 -0.75 -2.71
CA ALA A 20 9.03 -0.44 -3.88
C ALA A 20 9.84 0.34 -4.92
N ALA A 21 9.49 0.20 -6.21
CA ALA A 21 10.02 1.03 -7.29
C ALA A 21 9.77 2.51 -6.98
N SER A 22 10.84 3.23 -6.61
CA SER A 22 10.76 4.56 -6.01
C SER A 22 12.12 5.26 -6.06
N PRO A 23 12.22 6.54 -5.61
CA PRO A 23 13.52 7.21 -5.48
C PRO A 23 14.52 6.43 -4.61
N CYS A 24 14.05 5.62 -3.64
CA CYS A 24 14.92 4.80 -2.80
C CYS A 24 15.64 3.67 -3.54
N THR A 25 15.26 3.41 -4.79
CA THR A 25 15.74 2.29 -5.61
C THR A 25 16.23 2.76 -6.98
N ASP A 26 16.53 4.05 -7.12
CA ASP A 26 17.01 4.66 -8.38
C ASP A 26 18.54 4.65 -8.49
N ASP A 27 19.23 4.32 -7.40
CA ASP A 27 20.68 4.18 -7.34
C ASP A 27 21.11 2.83 -6.77
N GLU A 28 22.21 2.28 -7.30
CA GLU A 28 22.73 0.97 -6.92
C GLU A 28 23.24 0.94 -5.47
N GLU A 29 23.93 1.99 -5.01
CA GLU A 29 24.46 2.06 -3.66
C GLU A 29 23.31 2.10 -2.63
N MET A 30 22.23 2.80 -2.95
CA MET A 30 21.03 2.82 -2.11
C MET A 30 20.43 1.42 -1.94
N VAL A 31 20.31 0.65 -3.02
CA VAL A 31 19.79 -0.72 -2.98
C VAL A 31 20.75 -1.65 -2.22
N ALA A 32 22.06 -1.53 -2.44
CA ALA A 32 23.06 -2.31 -1.72
C ALA A 32 23.00 -2.06 -0.20
N ARG A 33 22.87 -0.79 0.23
CA ARG A 33 22.69 -0.46 1.66
C ARG A 33 21.40 -1.04 2.24
N ALA A 34 20.32 -1.08 1.47
CA ALA A 34 19.08 -1.73 1.91
C ALA A 34 19.24 -3.25 2.07
N PHE A 35 19.91 -3.90 1.12
CA PHE A 35 20.19 -5.34 1.22
C PHE A 35 21.06 -5.69 2.43
N ALA A 36 22.09 -4.88 2.69
CA ALA A 36 22.92 -4.99 3.89
C ALA A 36 22.12 -4.78 5.19
N ALA A 37 21.12 -3.90 5.18
CA ALA A 37 20.24 -3.66 6.33
C ALA A 37 19.23 -4.79 6.60
N GLY A 38 18.97 -5.68 5.64
CA GLY A 38 18.12 -6.86 5.84
C GLY A 38 16.88 -6.96 4.94
N TRP A 39 16.65 -6.01 4.03
CA TRP A 39 15.53 -6.07 3.07
C TRP A 39 15.61 -7.35 2.23
N ALA A 40 14.48 -8.02 2.00
CA ALA A 40 14.45 -9.29 1.26
C ALA A 40 14.68 -9.10 -0.24
N GLY A 41 14.24 -7.96 -0.77
CA GLY A 41 14.41 -7.60 -2.17
C GLY A 41 14.16 -6.11 -2.42
N ALA A 42 14.38 -5.71 -3.66
CA ALA A 42 14.08 -4.36 -4.13
C ALA A 42 13.51 -4.42 -5.54
N VAL A 43 12.44 -3.66 -5.76
CA VAL A 43 11.99 -3.31 -7.10
C VAL A 43 12.71 -2.05 -7.50
N LEU A 44 13.55 -2.11 -8.53
CA LEU A 44 14.31 -0.96 -9.02
C LEU A 44 13.38 0.13 -9.52
N LYS A 45 13.84 1.39 -9.51
CA LYS A 45 13.08 2.49 -10.11
C LYS A 45 12.78 2.14 -11.57
N THR A 46 11.54 2.41 -11.98
CA THR A 46 11.05 2.09 -13.32
C THR A 46 11.98 2.64 -14.39
N THR A 47 12.47 1.78 -15.27
CA THR A 47 13.32 2.16 -16.42
C THR A 47 12.56 2.05 -17.74
N SER A 48 13.16 2.58 -18.79
CA SER A 48 12.64 2.57 -20.17
C SER A 48 13.78 2.36 -21.16
N VAL A 49 13.41 2.20 -22.43
CA VAL A 49 14.36 2.20 -23.56
C VAL A 49 15.06 3.56 -23.67
N GLU A 50 16.25 3.57 -24.26
CA GLU A 50 17.15 4.72 -24.39
C GLU A 50 16.57 5.85 -25.25
N THR A 51 15.59 5.53 -26.09
CA THR A 51 14.89 6.51 -26.94
C THR A 51 13.79 7.26 -26.20
N GLU A 52 13.39 6.82 -25.01
CA GLU A 52 12.37 7.50 -24.21
C GLU A 52 12.95 8.76 -23.56
N VAL A 53 12.35 9.91 -23.84
CA VAL A 53 12.78 11.18 -23.22
C VAL A 53 12.10 11.36 -21.86
N VAL A 54 12.91 11.41 -20.79
CA VAL A 54 12.48 11.64 -19.41
C VAL A 54 12.89 13.04 -18.93
N ASN A 55 11.93 13.97 -18.92
CA ASN A 55 12.15 15.36 -18.51
C ASN A 55 11.62 15.59 -17.09
N LEU A 56 12.50 15.48 -16.09
CA LEU A 56 12.14 15.70 -14.68
C LEU A 56 11.96 17.18 -14.37
N ALA A 57 10.97 17.50 -13.55
CA ALA A 57 10.72 18.84 -13.03
C ALA A 57 11.10 18.91 -11.54
N TYR A 58 11.58 20.07 -11.07
CA TYR A 58 12.01 20.26 -9.67
C TYR A 58 11.47 21.59 -9.11
N PRO A 59 11.12 21.64 -7.80
CA PRO A 59 10.98 20.52 -6.88
C PRO A 59 9.81 19.59 -7.26
N MET A 60 9.95 18.28 -6.98
CA MET A 60 8.98 17.27 -7.42
C MET A 60 8.13 16.67 -6.31
N MET A 61 8.32 17.05 -5.05
CA MET A 61 7.67 16.44 -3.89
C MET A 61 7.20 17.49 -2.89
N ALA A 62 6.06 17.22 -2.26
CA ALA A 62 5.54 18.00 -1.15
C ALA A 62 4.80 17.09 -0.15
N GLY A 63 4.88 17.43 1.12
CA GLY A 63 4.25 16.67 2.21
C GLY A 63 2.96 17.31 2.71
N LEU A 64 2.06 16.48 3.22
CA LEU A 64 0.97 16.90 4.11
C LEU A 64 1.32 16.50 5.53
N ASP A 65 1.25 17.47 6.44
CA ASP A 65 1.30 17.26 7.87
C ASP A 65 -0.13 17.24 8.41
N TYR A 66 -0.37 16.54 9.52
CA TYR A 66 -1.66 16.53 10.20
C TYR A 66 -1.46 16.54 11.72
N GLU A 67 -1.99 17.56 12.38
CA GLU A 67 -1.77 17.84 13.79
C GLU A 67 -0.26 17.84 14.14
N ASP A 68 0.17 17.00 15.09
CA ASP A 68 1.55 16.85 15.54
C ASP A 68 2.39 15.89 14.66
N LYS A 69 1.78 15.29 13.64
CA LYS A 69 2.44 14.33 12.75
C LYS A 69 2.91 14.98 11.47
N ARG A 70 4.20 14.82 11.20
CA ARG A 70 4.83 15.23 9.95
C ARG A 70 4.66 14.16 8.88
N LEU A 71 4.46 14.59 7.64
CA LEU A 71 4.47 13.73 6.44
C LEU A 71 3.48 12.55 6.49
N VAL A 72 2.24 12.79 6.91
CA VAL A 72 1.19 11.76 6.89
C VAL A 72 0.82 11.33 5.46
N ALA A 73 1.04 12.24 4.50
CA ALA A 73 0.98 11.95 3.07
C ALA A 73 2.12 12.65 2.34
N LEU A 74 2.58 12.05 1.24
CA LEU A 74 3.59 12.63 0.36
C LEU A 74 3.02 12.64 -1.07
N GLN A 75 2.88 13.82 -1.66
CA GLN A 75 2.62 13.96 -3.09
C GLN A 75 3.93 14.07 -3.85
N ASN A 76 4.01 13.38 -4.98
CA ASN A 76 5.09 13.54 -5.95
C ASN A 76 4.55 13.81 -7.37
N ILE A 77 5.33 14.53 -8.17
CA ILE A 77 5.19 14.68 -9.62
C ILE A 77 6.40 14.07 -10.36
N ASP A 78 7.07 13.12 -9.69
CA ASP A 78 8.27 12.43 -10.18
C ASP A 78 7.94 11.46 -11.34
N LEU A 79 8.84 11.27 -12.28
CA LEU A 79 8.61 10.38 -13.42
C LEU A 79 9.28 9.02 -13.19
N ILE A 80 9.47 8.25 -14.27
CA ILE A 80 10.34 7.07 -14.28
C ILE A 80 11.81 7.51 -14.12
N SER A 81 12.73 6.56 -13.96
CA SER A 81 14.17 6.86 -13.85
C SER A 81 14.66 7.65 -15.07
N ALA A 82 15.60 8.56 -14.85
CA ALA A 82 16.41 9.14 -15.91
C ALA A 82 17.50 8.16 -16.42
N HIS A 83 17.70 7.02 -15.74
CA HIS A 83 18.58 5.96 -16.17
C HIS A 83 17.82 4.92 -17.00
N HIS A 84 18.22 4.78 -18.25
CA HIS A 84 17.65 3.81 -19.18
C HIS A 84 18.20 2.40 -18.96
N VAL A 85 17.65 1.46 -19.73
CA VAL A 85 17.93 0.03 -19.57
C VAL A 85 19.42 -0.31 -19.72
N ASP A 86 20.21 0.40 -20.52
CA ASP A 86 21.66 0.22 -20.66
C ASP A 86 22.43 0.43 -19.35
N VAL A 87 22.03 1.42 -18.55
CA VAL A 87 22.59 1.65 -17.22
C VAL A 87 22.03 0.64 -16.23
N VAL A 88 20.73 0.40 -16.26
CA VAL A 88 20.02 -0.43 -15.28
C VAL A 88 20.42 -1.91 -15.40
N GLU A 89 20.66 -2.44 -16.61
CA GLU A 89 21.15 -3.80 -16.79
C GLU A 89 22.53 -4.01 -16.12
N GLY A 90 23.38 -2.99 -16.14
CA GLY A 90 24.68 -3.01 -15.46
C GLY A 90 24.51 -3.07 -13.94
N ARG A 91 23.56 -2.29 -13.40
CA ARG A 91 23.23 -2.29 -11.97
C ARG A 91 22.66 -3.62 -11.53
N VAL A 92 21.75 -4.22 -12.30
CA VAL A 92 21.20 -5.56 -12.03
C VAL A 92 22.33 -6.60 -11.95
N LYS A 93 23.22 -6.64 -12.95
CA LYS A 93 24.37 -7.57 -12.98
C LYS A 93 25.24 -7.45 -11.73
N ARG A 94 25.54 -6.22 -11.28
CA ARG A 94 26.37 -5.97 -10.10
C ARG A 94 25.65 -6.33 -8.79
N LEU A 95 24.40 -5.90 -8.63
CA LEU A 95 23.58 -6.24 -7.46
C LEU A 95 23.43 -7.75 -7.30
N LYS A 96 23.18 -8.49 -8.39
CA LYS A 96 23.08 -9.96 -8.34
C LYS A 96 24.41 -10.66 -8.08
N LYS A 97 25.53 -10.08 -8.51
CA LYS A 97 26.87 -10.58 -8.21
C LYS A 97 27.21 -10.40 -6.73
N GLU A 98 26.92 -9.23 -6.17
CA GLU A 98 27.23 -8.91 -4.77
C GLU A 98 26.24 -9.54 -3.78
N PHE A 99 24.96 -9.58 -4.16
CA PHE A 99 23.86 -10.08 -3.32
C PHE A 99 23.06 -11.19 -4.02
N PRO A 100 23.66 -12.37 -4.29
CA PRO A 100 23.01 -13.43 -5.07
C PRO A 100 21.72 -13.97 -4.43
N TYR A 101 21.60 -13.88 -3.10
CA TYR A 101 20.44 -14.35 -2.33
C TYR A 101 19.31 -13.32 -2.19
N LYS A 102 19.52 -12.08 -2.65
CA LYS A 102 18.51 -11.02 -2.60
C LYS A 102 17.75 -10.98 -3.90
N VAL A 103 16.46 -10.64 -3.81
CA VAL A 103 15.59 -10.56 -4.99
C VAL A 103 15.69 -9.16 -5.61
N VAL A 104 16.11 -9.09 -6.86
CA VAL A 104 16.16 -7.86 -7.66
C VAL A 104 15.07 -7.94 -8.70
N VAL A 105 14.06 -7.09 -8.55
CA VAL A 105 12.94 -6.96 -9.50
C VAL A 105 13.19 -5.73 -10.36
N ALA A 106 13.17 -5.88 -11.68
CA ALA A 106 13.32 -4.75 -12.58
C ALA A 106 11.94 -4.17 -12.91
N SER A 107 11.70 -2.92 -12.50
CA SER A 107 10.49 -2.20 -12.91
C SER A 107 10.68 -1.59 -14.29
N ILE A 108 9.73 -1.78 -15.20
CA ILE A 108 9.83 -1.32 -16.58
C ILE A 108 8.59 -0.55 -17.05
N MET A 109 8.80 0.34 -18.02
CA MET A 109 7.73 0.99 -18.78
C MET A 109 8.13 1.17 -20.25
N GLY A 110 7.25 0.77 -21.16
CA GLY A 110 7.41 0.95 -22.61
C GLY A 110 6.18 1.60 -23.26
N GLN A 111 6.35 2.13 -24.48
CA GLN A 111 5.26 2.74 -25.25
C GLN A 111 4.56 1.73 -26.17
N LYS A 112 5.35 0.91 -26.87
CA LYS A 112 4.90 -0.08 -27.85
C LYS A 112 5.42 -1.47 -27.51
N GLN A 113 4.87 -2.48 -28.17
CA GLN A 113 5.17 -3.88 -27.90
C GLN A 113 6.68 -4.16 -27.94
N GLU A 114 7.39 -3.63 -28.93
CA GLU A 114 8.83 -3.86 -29.11
C GLU A 114 9.63 -3.34 -27.91
N ASP A 115 9.28 -2.16 -27.37
CA ASP A 115 9.97 -1.59 -26.20
C ASP A 115 9.78 -2.48 -24.97
N TRP A 116 8.54 -2.93 -24.72
CA TRP A 116 8.25 -3.82 -23.59
C TRP A 116 9.05 -5.12 -23.68
N GLN A 117 9.08 -5.72 -24.87
CA GLN A 117 9.77 -7.00 -25.08
C GLN A 117 11.29 -6.85 -25.00
N GLU A 118 11.86 -5.77 -25.54
CA GLU A 118 13.28 -5.46 -25.42
C GLU A 118 13.70 -5.32 -23.95
N LEU A 119 12.97 -4.53 -23.17
CA LEU A 119 13.24 -4.31 -21.75
C LEU A 119 13.26 -5.62 -20.97
N VAL A 120 12.24 -6.46 -21.17
CA VAL A 120 12.17 -7.79 -20.53
C VAL A 120 13.39 -8.64 -20.88
N GLN A 121 13.72 -8.74 -22.18
CA GLN A 121 14.82 -9.60 -22.63
C GLN A 121 16.18 -9.15 -22.08
N ARG A 122 16.44 -7.84 -22.08
CA ARG A 122 17.71 -7.28 -21.58
C ARG A 122 17.85 -7.44 -20.07
N LEU A 123 16.79 -7.18 -19.31
CA LEU A 123 16.81 -7.27 -17.86
C LEU A 123 16.80 -8.73 -17.36
N GLU A 124 16.10 -9.63 -18.05
CA GLU A 124 16.20 -11.07 -17.81
C GLU A 124 17.63 -11.57 -18.09
N ALA A 125 18.23 -11.16 -19.22
CA ALA A 125 19.63 -11.51 -19.54
C ALA A 125 20.64 -10.92 -18.55
N ALA A 126 20.32 -9.78 -17.94
CA ALA A 126 21.13 -9.16 -16.89
C ALA A 126 21.05 -9.91 -15.54
N GLY A 127 20.06 -10.79 -15.37
CA GLY A 127 19.87 -11.61 -14.18
C GLY A 127 18.83 -11.07 -13.20
N ALA A 128 17.93 -10.17 -13.63
CA ALA A 128 16.78 -9.78 -12.80
C ALA A 128 15.98 -11.04 -12.43
N ASP A 129 15.52 -11.14 -11.19
CA ASP A 129 14.79 -12.32 -10.71
C ASP A 129 13.30 -12.27 -11.15
N MET A 130 12.79 -11.08 -11.42
CA MET A 130 11.38 -10.82 -11.77
C MET A 130 11.28 -9.49 -12.51
N ILE A 131 10.24 -9.34 -13.35
CA ILE A 131 9.83 -8.07 -13.94
C ILE A 131 8.59 -7.52 -13.22
N GLU A 132 8.59 -6.23 -12.89
CA GLU A 132 7.39 -5.48 -12.50
C GLU A 132 7.05 -4.47 -13.61
N CYS A 133 5.81 -4.46 -14.11
CA CYS A 133 5.39 -3.50 -15.13
C CYS A 133 4.56 -2.37 -14.52
N SER A 134 4.99 -1.13 -14.74
CA SER A 134 4.30 0.04 -14.23
C SER A 134 3.17 0.48 -15.19
N PHE A 135 1.99 -0.13 -15.07
CA PHE A 135 0.77 0.32 -15.78
C PHE A 135 0.01 1.40 -15.02
N SER A 136 0.69 2.09 -14.10
CA SER A 136 0.00 2.79 -13.01
C SER A 136 0.57 4.14 -12.66
N CYS A 137 1.60 4.62 -13.36
CA CYS A 137 2.10 5.99 -13.20
C CYS A 137 0.94 6.99 -13.43
N PRO A 138 0.56 7.79 -12.42
CA PRO A 138 -0.63 8.64 -12.52
C PRO A 138 -0.40 9.97 -13.26
N HIS A 139 0.84 10.40 -13.44
CA HIS A 139 1.20 11.73 -13.92
C HIS A 139 2.35 11.69 -14.93
N GLY A 140 2.35 12.64 -15.87
CA GLY A 140 3.34 12.78 -16.95
C GLY A 140 3.31 11.69 -18.04
N MET A 141 3.10 10.42 -17.65
CA MET A 141 3.02 9.28 -18.58
C MET A 141 1.64 9.07 -19.20
N PRO A 142 0.52 9.31 -18.48
CA PRO A 142 -0.82 9.20 -19.08
C PRO A 142 -1.05 10.12 -20.29
N GLU A 143 -0.42 11.29 -20.29
CA GLU A 143 -0.44 12.26 -21.40
C GLU A 143 0.19 11.68 -22.68
N LYS A 144 1.09 10.71 -22.53
CA LYS A 144 1.70 9.95 -23.64
C LYS A 144 0.96 8.63 -23.94
N GLY A 145 -0.21 8.40 -23.34
CA GLY A 145 -0.97 7.14 -23.47
C GLY A 145 -0.40 5.96 -22.64
N MET A 146 0.59 6.21 -21.78
CA MET A 146 1.25 5.21 -20.94
C MET A 146 0.76 5.23 -19.49
N GLY A 147 1.34 4.39 -18.62
CA GLY A 147 1.07 4.41 -17.19
C GLY A 147 -0.40 4.12 -16.89
N SER A 148 -1.02 4.93 -16.02
CA SER A 148 -2.41 4.73 -15.58
C SER A 148 -3.46 4.74 -16.70
N THR A 149 -3.15 5.24 -17.90
CA THR A 149 -4.04 5.09 -19.07
C THR A 149 -4.24 3.60 -19.43
N ILE A 150 -3.17 2.80 -19.32
CA ILE A 150 -3.22 1.35 -19.55
C ILE A 150 -3.94 0.66 -18.39
N GLY A 151 -3.55 0.97 -17.14
CA GLY A 151 -4.06 0.29 -15.95
C GLY A 151 -5.52 0.57 -15.62
N GLN A 152 -6.12 1.62 -16.20
CA GLN A 152 -7.54 1.94 -16.06
C GLN A 152 -8.45 1.15 -17.00
N ASN A 153 -7.88 0.51 -18.02
CA ASN A 153 -8.63 -0.27 -19.01
C ASN A 153 -8.19 -1.75 -18.94
N PRO A 154 -9.08 -2.66 -18.49
CA PRO A 154 -8.76 -4.09 -18.40
C PRO A 154 -8.31 -4.73 -19.72
N GLU A 155 -8.84 -4.32 -20.87
CA GLU A 155 -8.44 -4.87 -22.18
C GLU A 155 -7.01 -4.44 -22.56
N LEU A 156 -6.68 -3.16 -22.34
CA LEU A 156 -5.32 -2.66 -22.55
C LEU A 156 -4.33 -3.30 -21.56
N THR A 157 -4.77 -3.48 -20.31
CA THR A 157 -4.00 -4.18 -19.28
C THR A 157 -3.69 -5.61 -19.70
N GLU A 158 -4.70 -6.37 -20.13
CA GLU A 158 -4.53 -7.76 -20.60
C GLU A 158 -3.58 -7.85 -21.79
N ARG A 159 -3.79 -6.99 -22.81
CA ARG A 159 -2.97 -6.99 -24.03
C ARG A 159 -1.51 -6.67 -23.73
N THR A 160 -1.26 -5.61 -22.95
CA THR A 160 0.10 -5.16 -22.64
C THR A 160 0.81 -6.16 -21.73
N ALA A 161 0.12 -6.71 -20.73
CA ALA A 161 0.68 -7.75 -19.87
C ALA A 161 1.02 -9.03 -20.65
N ARG A 162 0.24 -9.36 -21.69
CA ARG A 162 0.52 -10.50 -22.58
C ARG A 162 1.82 -10.28 -23.35
N TRP A 163 2.03 -9.10 -23.95
CA TRP A 163 3.27 -8.79 -24.66
C TRP A 163 4.52 -8.97 -23.79
N VAL A 164 4.44 -8.48 -22.55
CA VAL A 164 5.53 -8.63 -21.57
C VAL A 164 5.74 -10.10 -21.22
N LYS A 165 4.66 -10.83 -20.91
CA LYS A 165 4.75 -12.25 -20.54
C LYS A 165 5.31 -13.11 -21.67
N GLU A 166 4.95 -12.83 -22.92
CA GLU A 166 5.48 -13.53 -24.10
C GLU A 166 7.00 -13.37 -24.27
N ALA A 167 7.56 -12.24 -23.82
CA ALA A 167 9.00 -12.01 -23.86
C ALA A 167 9.77 -12.63 -22.69
N ALA A 168 9.12 -12.82 -21.54
CA ALA A 168 9.75 -13.38 -20.34
C ALA A 168 9.85 -14.91 -20.45
N LYS A 169 11.08 -15.44 -20.53
CA LYS A 169 11.29 -16.87 -20.79
C LYS A 169 11.34 -17.72 -19.53
N LYS A 170 11.86 -17.16 -18.44
CA LYS A 170 12.21 -17.88 -17.20
C LYS A 170 11.73 -17.17 -15.95
N ILE A 171 11.66 -15.84 -15.98
CA ILE A 171 11.34 -15.04 -14.80
C ILE A 171 9.85 -14.65 -14.76
N PRO A 172 9.25 -14.55 -13.56
CA PRO A 172 7.88 -14.11 -13.41
C PRO A 172 7.68 -12.63 -13.79
N VAL A 173 6.47 -12.32 -14.21
CA VAL A 173 6.01 -10.98 -14.56
C VAL A 173 4.88 -10.57 -13.61
N VAL A 174 5.05 -9.44 -12.95
CA VAL A 174 4.06 -8.84 -12.05
C VAL A 174 3.59 -7.50 -12.61
N ILE A 175 2.28 -7.26 -12.57
CA ILE A 175 1.71 -6.01 -13.08
C ILE A 175 1.30 -5.09 -11.93
N LYS A 176 1.88 -3.88 -11.88
CA LYS A 176 1.55 -2.86 -10.88
C LYS A 176 0.31 -2.08 -11.28
N LEU A 177 -0.77 -2.26 -10.51
CA LEU A 177 -2.09 -1.70 -10.77
C LEU A 177 -2.24 -0.30 -10.19
N THR A 178 -3.01 0.53 -10.89
CA THR A 178 -3.45 1.84 -10.41
C THR A 178 -4.71 1.69 -9.57
N PRO A 179 -4.86 2.46 -8.47
CA PRO A 179 -6.13 2.52 -7.74
C PRO A 179 -7.14 3.47 -8.40
N GLN A 180 -6.80 4.14 -9.51
CA GLN A 180 -7.68 5.05 -10.27
C GLN A 180 -8.67 4.31 -11.18
N ILE A 181 -9.20 3.17 -10.75
CA ILE A 181 -10.14 2.35 -11.54
C ILE A 181 -11.37 2.01 -10.69
N ALA A 182 -12.53 1.92 -11.33
CA ALA A 182 -13.78 1.59 -10.67
C ALA A 182 -13.80 0.16 -10.10
N ASP A 183 -13.25 -0.81 -10.83
CA ASP A 183 -13.11 -2.21 -10.40
C ASP A 183 -11.67 -2.69 -10.62
N ILE A 184 -10.87 -2.66 -9.55
CA ILE A 184 -9.48 -3.13 -9.62
C ILE A 184 -9.39 -4.65 -9.75
N ALA A 185 -10.40 -5.41 -9.31
CA ALA A 185 -10.43 -6.85 -9.47
C ALA A 185 -10.63 -7.23 -10.94
N ALA A 186 -11.37 -6.43 -11.72
CA ALA A 186 -11.46 -6.61 -13.17
C ALA A 186 -10.10 -6.43 -13.87
N ALA A 187 -9.30 -5.44 -13.45
CA ALA A 187 -7.93 -5.29 -13.94
C ALA A 187 -7.03 -6.45 -13.52
N ALA A 188 -7.11 -6.92 -12.27
CA ALA A 188 -6.35 -8.09 -11.81
C ALA A 188 -6.76 -9.38 -12.56
N ALA A 189 -8.04 -9.56 -12.88
CA ALA A 189 -8.52 -10.67 -13.69
C ALA A 189 -7.97 -10.61 -15.13
N ALA A 190 -7.87 -9.41 -15.70
CA ALA A 190 -7.22 -9.18 -16.99
C ALA A 190 -5.72 -9.56 -16.95
N VAL A 191 -5.01 -9.20 -15.87
CA VAL A 191 -3.62 -9.64 -15.65
C VAL A 191 -3.53 -11.16 -15.58
N LYS A 192 -4.42 -11.84 -14.85
CA LYS A 192 -4.45 -13.31 -14.80
C LYS A 192 -4.66 -13.92 -16.20
N ARG A 193 -5.59 -13.39 -17.00
CA ARG A 193 -5.87 -13.89 -18.36
C ARG A 193 -4.72 -13.64 -19.35
N SER A 194 -3.85 -12.67 -19.08
CA SER A 194 -2.67 -12.44 -19.91
C SER A 194 -1.56 -13.47 -19.68
N GLY A 195 -1.67 -14.28 -18.61
CA GLY A 195 -0.64 -15.23 -18.20
C GLY A 195 0.45 -14.63 -17.30
N ALA A 196 0.31 -13.37 -16.87
CA ALA A 196 1.23 -12.79 -15.88
C ALA A 196 1.06 -13.48 -14.51
N ASP A 197 2.14 -13.53 -13.74
CA ASP A 197 2.28 -14.41 -12.58
C ASP A 197 1.76 -13.76 -11.28
N GLY A 198 1.60 -12.44 -11.25
CA GLY A 198 1.16 -11.72 -10.06
C GLY A 198 0.72 -10.28 -10.33
N VAL A 199 0.17 -9.63 -9.29
CA VAL A 199 -0.14 -8.19 -9.29
C VAL A 199 0.53 -7.48 -8.14
N CYS A 200 0.87 -6.21 -8.37
CA CYS A 200 1.29 -5.27 -7.35
C CYS A 200 0.17 -4.24 -7.11
N ALA A 201 -0.40 -4.20 -5.90
CA ALA A 201 -1.54 -3.35 -5.55
C ALA A 201 -1.21 -2.48 -4.33
N ILE A 202 -1.06 -1.17 -4.43
CA ILE A 202 -1.41 -0.25 -5.53
C ILE A 202 -0.33 0.82 -5.77
N ASN A 203 -0.33 1.44 -6.95
CA ASN A 203 0.43 2.68 -7.13
C ASN A 203 -0.22 3.86 -6.36
N THR A 204 0.42 5.03 -6.41
CA THR A 204 -0.04 6.24 -5.73
C THR A 204 -1.45 6.68 -6.14
N VAL A 205 -2.15 7.38 -5.25
CA VAL A 205 -3.50 7.92 -5.48
C VAL A 205 -3.41 9.32 -6.07
N LYS A 206 -4.09 9.61 -7.18
CA LYS A 206 -4.13 10.97 -7.74
C LYS A 206 -4.70 11.97 -6.74
N GLY A 207 -4.03 13.12 -6.60
CA GLY A 207 -4.56 14.20 -5.78
C GLY A 207 -3.74 15.49 -5.82
N ILE A 208 -4.18 16.44 -5.00
CA ILE A 208 -3.52 17.72 -4.72
C ILE A 208 -3.35 17.80 -3.21
N ILE A 209 -2.12 18.02 -2.75
CA ILE A 209 -1.72 17.92 -1.35
C ILE A 209 -1.99 19.21 -0.57
N GLY A 210 -2.03 20.33 -1.29
CA GLY A 210 -2.24 21.65 -0.73
C GLY A 210 -2.04 22.74 -1.77
N VAL A 211 -2.40 23.96 -1.38
CA VAL A 211 -2.27 25.17 -2.20
C VAL A 211 -1.59 26.23 -1.34
N ASP A 212 -0.62 26.91 -1.93
CA ASP A 212 -0.02 28.11 -1.35
C ASP A 212 -1.05 29.25 -1.33
N LEU A 213 -1.31 29.81 -0.16
CA LEU A 213 -2.40 30.78 0.04
C LEU A 213 -2.03 32.19 -0.43
N ASP A 214 -0.76 32.47 -0.70
CA ASP A 214 -0.30 33.77 -1.20
C ASP A 214 -0.19 33.75 -2.73
N THR A 215 0.34 32.67 -3.29
CA THR A 215 0.54 32.54 -4.75
C THR A 215 -0.60 31.84 -5.47
N PHE A 216 -1.51 31.19 -4.72
CA PHE A 216 -2.58 30.31 -5.22
C PHE A 216 -2.08 29.14 -6.07
N SER A 217 -0.79 28.81 -5.98
CA SER A 217 -0.19 27.70 -6.71
C SER A 217 -0.26 26.41 -5.87
N PRO A 218 -0.68 25.27 -6.45
CA PRO A 218 -0.65 23.99 -5.75
C PRO A 218 0.77 23.52 -5.43
N TYR A 219 0.92 22.66 -4.42
CA TYR A 219 2.19 22.01 -4.12
C TYR A 219 2.33 20.64 -4.81
N PRO A 220 3.55 20.21 -5.20
CA PRO A 220 4.80 20.99 -5.21
C PRO A 220 4.79 22.05 -6.33
N GLN A 221 5.47 23.17 -6.11
CA GLN A 221 5.53 24.28 -7.06
C GLN A 221 6.78 24.23 -7.93
N VAL A 222 6.60 24.24 -9.25
CA VAL A 222 7.64 24.38 -10.27
C VAL A 222 7.44 25.71 -10.98
N ASN A 223 8.29 26.70 -10.68
CA ASN A 223 8.22 28.06 -11.25
C ASN A 223 6.80 28.67 -11.19
N GLY A 224 6.17 28.60 -10.02
CA GLY A 224 4.82 29.13 -9.77
C GLY A 224 3.67 28.28 -10.33
N LYS A 225 3.95 27.11 -10.92
CA LYS A 225 2.94 26.18 -11.45
C LYS A 225 3.01 24.82 -10.76
N SER A 226 1.95 24.02 -10.89
CA SER A 226 1.90 22.65 -10.41
C SER A 226 0.94 21.81 -11.25
N CYS A 227 0.85 20.52 -10.96
CA CYS A 227 -0.08 19.58 -11.58
C CYS A 227 -0.60 18.55 -10.56
N ILE A 228 -1.60 17.77 -10.97
CA ILE A 228 -2.08 16.64 -10.18
C ILE A 228 -0.94 15.62 -10.06
N GLY A 229 -0.58 15.28 -8.82
CA GLY A 229 0.48 14.30 -8.53
C GLY A 229 -0.06 13.01 -7.94
N GLY A 230 0.87 12.12 -7.61
CA GLY A 230 0.61 10.88 -6.89
C GLY A 230 0.82 11.03 -5.39
N ILE A 231 -0.23 10.81 -4.61
CA ILE A 231 -0.22 10.77 -3.14
C ILE A 231 0.18 9.36 -2.67
N SER A 232 1.12 9.32 -1.74
CA SER A 232 1.65 8.14 -1.04
C SER A 232 1.67 8.37 0.47
N GLY A 233 2.23 7.44 1.25
CA GLY A 233 2.28 7.51 2.70
C GLY A 233 1.05 6.94 3.40
N ALA A 234 0.98 7.12 4.72
CA ALA A 234 -0.05 6.53 5.59
C ALA A 234 -1.47 6.88 5.15
N ALA A 235 -1.67 8.08 4.57
CA ALA A 235 -2.97 8.54 4.12
C ALA A 235 -3.66 7.64 3.07
N ILE A 236 -2.90 6.90 2.26
CA ILE A 236 -3.48 6.03 1.23
C ILE A 236 -3.71 4.58 1.68
N LYS A 237 -3.29 4.23 2.91
CA LYS A 237 -3.41 2.87 3.45
C LYS A 237 -4.84 2.30 3.34
N PRO A 238 -5.92 3.05 3.70
CA PRO A 238 -7.28 2.51 3.59
C PRO A 238 -7.68 2.13 2.16
N VAL A 239 -7.24 2.91 1.16
CA VAL A 239 -7.49 2.62 -0.25
C VAL A 239 -6.73 1.37 -0.70
N ALA A 240 -5.47 1.25 -0.28
CA ALA A 240 -4.65 0.08 -0.59
C ALA A 240 -5.20 -1.21 0.03
N LEU A 241 -5.61 -1.18 1.30
CA LEU A 241 -6.24 -2.32 1.98
C LEU A 241 -7.50 -2.79 1.26
N ARG A 242 -8.39 -1.86 0.88
CA ARG A 242 -9.59 -2.17 0.08
C ARG A 242 -9.21 -2.88 -1.22
N CYS A 243 -8.29 -2.30 -1.99
CA CYS A 243 -7.88 -2.84 -3.28
C CYS A 243 -7.29 -4.25 -3.17
N VAL A 244 -6.43 -4.50 -2.17
CA VAL A 244 -5.87 -5.82 -1.92
C VAL A 244 -6.96 -6.83 -1.58
N ALA A 245 -7.89 -6.48 -0.69
CA ALA A 245 -8.98 -7.37 -0.30
C ALA A 245 -9.94 -7.69 -1.45
N GLU A 246 -10.27 -6.70 -2.28
CA GLU A 246 -11.13 -6.88 -3.46
C GLU A 246 -10.50 -7.84 -4.48
N ILE A 247 -9.19 -7.70 -4.75
CA ILE A 247 -8.46 -8.62 -5.63
C ILE A 247 -8.45 -10.01 -5.00
N ALA A 248 -8.05 -10.13 -3.74
CA ALA A 248 -7.89 -11.41 -3.06
C ALA A 248 -9.20 -12.21 -2.96
N ARG A 249 -10.36 -11.54 -2.83
CA ARG A 249 -11.68 -12.19 -2.81
C ARG A 249 -12.14 -12.69 -4.18
N LYS A 250 -11.74 -12.03 -5.26
CA LYS A 250 -12.33 -12.22 -6.60
C LYS A 250 -11.39 -12.90 -7.60
N VAL A 251 -10.08 -12.82 -7.39
CA VAL A 251 -9.07 -13.28 -8.33
C VAL A 251 -8.00 -14.06 -7.59
N GLU A 252 -7.91 -15.36 -7.87
CA GLU A 252 -6.83 -16.20 -7.37
C GLU A 252 -5.54 -15.88 -8.16
N ILE A 253 -4.80 -14.89 -7.69
CA ILE A 253 -3.51 -14.47 -8.23
C ILE A 253 -2.62 -13.99 -7.09
N PRO A 254 -1.30 -14.26 -7.08
CA PRO A 254 -0.40 -13.71 -6.09
C PRO A 254 -0.43 -12.17 -6.05
N ILE A 255 -0.53 -11.61 -4.83
CA ILE A 255 -0.56 -10.16 -4.60
C ILE A 255 0.69 -9.74 -3.82
N THR A 256 1.45 -8.81 -4.38
CA THR A 256 2.36 -7.97 -3.61
C THR A 256 1.66 -6.64 -3.30
N ALA A 257 1.58 -6.25 -2.03
CA ALA A 257 0.87 -5.05 -1.63
C ALA A 257 1.80 -3.85 -1.43
N THR A 258 1.29 -2.65 -1.69
CA THR A 258 1.98 -1.39 -1.40
C THR A 258 0.97 -0.26 -1.23
N GLY A 259 1.33 0.73 -0.42
CA GLY A 259 0.50 1.89 -0.10
C GLY A 259 0.29 2.06 1.41
N GLY A 260 1.06 2.96 2.02
CA GLY A 260 0.85 3.39 3.41
C GLY A 260 1.22 2.38 4.50
N ILE A 261 2.07 1.40 4.19
CA ILE A 261 2.69 0.53 5.19
C ILE A 261 3.78 1.35 5.90
N THR A 262 3.58 1.64 7.19
CA THR A 262 4.52 2.40 8.02
C THR A 262 5.03 1.63 9.23
N THR A 263 4.31 0.58 9.65
CA THR A 263 4.65 -0.22 10.83
C THR A 263 4.41 -1.71 10.56
N TRP A 264 4.91 -2.57 11.45
CA TRP A 264 4.63 -4.02 11.41
C TRP A 264 3.13 -4.33 11.56
N ARG A 265 2.34 -3.47 12.23
CA ARG A 265 0.88 -3.64 12.37
C ARG A 265 0.20 -3.48 11.03
N ASP A 266 0.61 -2.47 10.25
CA ASP A 266 0.11 -2.26 8.90
C ASP A 266 0.45 -3.48 8.02
N ALA A 267 1.68 -3.99 8.13
CA ALA A 267 2.11 -5.18 7.40
C ALA A 267 1.22 -6.39 7.69
N VAL A 268 0.89 -6.64 8.97
CA VAL A 268 -0.04 -7.70 9.38
C VAL A 268 -1.41 -7.51 8.75
N GLU A 269 -1.97 -6.29 8.70
CA GLU A 269 -3.26 -6.03 8.07
C GLU A 269 -3.25 -6.37 6.57
N PHE A 270 -2.20 -6.02 5.84
CA PHE A 270 -2.08 -6.37 4.42
C PHE A 270 -1.97 -7.89 4.20
N LEU A 271 -1.20 -8.58 5.03
CA LEU A 271 -1.11 -10.05 5.00
C LEU A 271 -2.48 -10.68 5.27
N LEU A 272 -3.17 -10.25 6.33
CA LEU A 272 -4.51 -10.72 6.69
C LEU A 272 -5.55 -10.52 5.58
N LEU A 273 -5.40 -9.49 4.74
CA LEU A 273 -6.26 -9.22 3.59
C LEU A 273 -5.80 -9.90 2.29
N GLY A 274 -4.77 -10.75 2.33
CA GLY A 274 -4.41 -11.64 1.22
C GLY A 274 -3.14 -11.25 0.46
N ALA A 275 -2.43 -10.19 0.85
CA ALA A 275 -1.10 -9.95 0.32
C ALA A 275 -0.12 -11.04 0.78
N ARG A 276 0.86 -11.38 -0.06
CA ARG A 276 1.97 -12.28 0.29
C ARG A 276 3.28 -11.53 0.48
N ASN A 277 3.55 -10.57 -0.39
CA ASN A 277 4.75 -9.74 -0.36
C ASN A 277 4.37 -8.27 -0.15
N LEU A 278 5.24 -7.47 0.47
CA LEU A 278 4.93 -6.09 0.88
C LEU A 278 6.02 -5.13 0.38
N GLN A 279 5.65 -4.18 -0.48
CA GLN A 279 6.56 -3.15 -0.99
C GLN A 279 6.40 -1.81 -0.24
N LEU A 280 7.51 -1.26 0.23
CA LEU A 280 7.55 -0.05 1.05
C LEU A 280 8.37 1.06 0.38
N CYS A 281 7.94 2.31 0.56
CA CYS A 281 8.57 3.50 -0.05
C CYS A 281 8.62 4.66 0.96
N THR A 282 7.50 5.33 1.22
CA THR A 282 7.46 6.58 2.01
C THR A 282 8.06 6.44 3.41
N VAL A 283 7.81 5.32 4.09
CA VAL A 283 8.39 5.07 5.42
C VAL A 283 9.93 4.98 5.37
N VAL A 284 10.48 4.42 4.30
CA VAL A 284 11.93 4.31 4.07
C VAL A 284 12.53 5.67 3.75
N MET A 285 11.83 6.48 2.97
CA MET A 285 12.22 7.87 2.70
C MET A 285 12.27 8.71 3.99
N GLN A 286 11.36 8.46 4.92
CA GLN A 286 11.25 9.20 6.17
C GLN A 286 12.23 8.73 7.26
N HIS A 287 12.47 7.42 7.36
CA HIS A 287 13.19 6.82 8.49
C HIS A 287 14.47 6.05 8.11
N GLY A 288 14.79 5.97 6.81
CA GLY A 288 15.93 5.23 6.30
C GLY A 288 15.74 3.72 6.30
N PHE A 289 16.76 2.98 5.83
CA PHE A 289 16.65 1.54 5.58
C PHE A 289 16.53 0.68 6.84
N ARG A 290 16.96 1.18 8.00
CA ARG A 290 16.92 0.44 9.28
C ARG A 290 15.51 0.21 9.83
N VAL A 291 14.48 0.86 9.27
CA VAL A 291 13.08 0.56 9.61
C VAL A 291 12.72 -0.92 9.43
N ILE A 292 13.46 -1.64 8.59
CA ILE A 292 13.32 -3.10 8.43
C ILE A 292 13.50 -3.88 9.73
N GLU A 293 14.32 -3.39 10.66
CA GLU A 293 14.55 -4.03 11.97
C GLU A 293 13.23 -4.07 12.77
N ASP A 294 12.55 -2.92 12.90
CA ASP A 294 11.24 -2.83 13.59
C ASP A 294 10.15 -3.65 12.88
N LEU A 295 10.14 -3.62 11.55
CA LEU A 295 9.18 -4.39 10.75
C LEU A 295 9.32 -5.89 10.99
N VAL A 296 10.54 -6.41 10.92
CA VAL A 296 10.85 -7.85 11.11
C VAL A 296 10.59 -8.28 12.54
N ASP A 297 11.09 -7.53 13.53
CA ASP A 297 10.94 -7.90 14.94
C ASP A 297 9.48 -7.81 15.38
N GLY A 298 8.79 -6.73 15.02
CA GLY A 298 7.37 -6.56 15.32
C GLY A 298 6.49 -7.66 14.73
N LEU A 299 6.75 -8.09 13.49
CA LEU A 299 6.03 -9.19 12.88
C LEU A 299 6.32 -10.53 13.59
N LYS A 300 7.58 -10.80 13.98
CA LYS A 300 7.92 -12.02 14.74
C LYS A 300 7.21 -12.07 16.09
N TYR A 301 7.30 -11.00 16.87
CA TYR A 301 6.65 -10.93 18.18
C TYR A 301 5.13 -11.07 18.06
N TYR A 302 4.53 -10.48 17.03
CA TYR A 302 3.10 -10.64 16.78
C TYR A 302 2.73 -12.11 16.47
N LEU A 303 3.48 -12.78 15.60
CA LEU A 303 3.24 -14.19 15.25
C LEU A 303 3.37 -15.08 16.49
N GLU A 304 4.44 -14.91 17.28
CA GLU A 304 4.67 -15.65 18.53
C GLU A 304 3.54 -15.43 19.54
N ALA A 305 3.14 -14.18 19.77
CA ALA A 305 2.04 -13.84 20.68
C ALA A 305 0.68 -14.39 20.24
N LYS A 306 0.51 -14.69 18.94
CA LYS A 306 -0.69 -15.32 18.37
C LYS A 306 -0.57 -16.84 18.22
N GLY A 307 0.58 -17.42 18.55
CA GLY A 307 0.83 -18.86 18.41
C GLY A 307 1.03 -19.33 16.97
N PHE A 308 1.33 -18.43 16.04
CA PHE A 308 1.71 -18.77 14.67
C PHE A 308 3.19 -19.10 14.60
N THR A 309 3.57 -19.96 13.66
CA THR A 309 4.97 -20.36 13.43
C THR A 309 5.53 -19.83 12.11
N LYS A 310 4.64 -19.54 11.15
CA LYS A 310 4.97 -19.06 9.80
C LYS A 310 4.14 -17.84 9.42
N VAL A 311 4.75 -16.91 8.69
CA VAL A 311 4.06 -15.72 8.20
C VAL A 311 2.91 -16.06 7.23
N GLU A 312 3.02 -17.14 6.46
CA GLU A 312 1.97 -17.51 5.51
C GLU A 312 0.66 -17.91 6.18
N GLU A 313 0.67 -18.26 7.47
CA GLU A 313 -0.54 -18.55 8.26
C GLU A 313 -1.45 -17.32 8.43
N LEU A 314 -0.92 -16.11 8.22
CA LEU A 314 -1.71 -14.88 8.23
C LEU A 314 -2.46 -14.64 6.91
N VAL A 315 -1.94 -15.14 5.79
CA VAL A 315 -2.33 -14.70 4.46
C VAL A 315 -3.82 -14.95 4.22
N GLY A 316 -4.60 -13.88 4.06
CA GLY A 316 -6.02 -13.94 3.75
C GLY A 316 -6.93 -14.33 4.93
N LYS A 317 -6.39 -14.48 6.16
CA LYS A 317 -7.15 -14.97 7.32
C LYS A 317 -8.30 -14.06 7.75
N ALA A 318 -8.30 -12.78 7.34
CA ALA A 318 -9.40 -11.85 7.59
C ALA A 318 -10.48 -11.84 6.49
N LEU A 319 -10.20 -12.41 5.31
CA LEU A 319 -11.13 -12.36 4.16
C LEU A 319 -12.51 -12.99 4.44
N PRO A 320 -12.63 -14.12 5.17
CA PRO A 320 -13.95 -14.67 5.52
C PRO A 320 -14.81 -13.72 6.38
N ASN A 321 -14.20 -12.78 7.09
CA ASN A 321 -14.90 -11.80 7.92
C ASN A 321 -15.28 -10.52 7.14
N LEU A 322 -14.81 -10.38 5.90
CA LEU A 322 -15.18 -9.28 5.01
C LEU A 322 -16.41 -9.67 4.20
N VAL A 323 -17.57 -9.40 4.79
CA VAL A 323 -18.89 -9.74 4.22
C VAL A 323 -19.57 -8.52 3.62
N GLU A 324 -20.57 -8.75 2.78
CA GLU A 324 -21.40 -7.68 2.25
C GLU A 324 -22.25 -7.06 3.37
N HIS A 325 -22.66 -5.79 3.17
CA HIS A 325 -23.42 -5.08 4.19
C HIS A 325 -24.68 -5.83 4.64
N SER A 326 -25.37 -6.52 3.73
CA SER A 326 -26.57 -7.32 4.01
C SER A 326 -26.33 -8.53 4.92
N GLN A 327 -25.08 -9.01 5.02
CA GLN A 327 -24.69 -10.19 5.80
C GLN A 327 -24.21 -9.82 7.22
N LEU A 328 -24.07 -8.53 7.52
CA LEU A 328 -23.71 -8.07 8.85
C LEU A 328 -24.84 -8.39 9.84
N PRO A 329 -24.52 -8.96 11.02
CA PRO A 329 -25.53 -9.35 12.00
C PRO A 329 -26.35 -8.13 12.47
N ARG A 330 -27.67 -8.31 12.59
CA ARG A 330 -28.64 -7.27 13.03
C ARG A 330 -29.26 -7.63 14.37
N GLY A 331 -29.92 -6.67 15.01
CA GLY A 331 -30.65 -6.89 16.26
C GLY A 331 -29.79 -6.93 17.53
N HIS A 332 -28.50 -6.61 17.45
CA HIS A 332 -27.61 -6.52 18.61
C HIS A 332 -27.57 -5.09 19.14
N GLN A 333 -27.72 -4.92 20.45
CA GLN A 333 -27.47 -3.63 21.08
C GLN A 333 -25.98 -3.52 21.38
N ALA A 334 -25.32 -2.54 20.75
CA ALA A 334 -23.97 -2.13 21.07
C ALA A 334 -24.03 -0.85 21.92
N VAL A 335 -23.23 -0.77 22.98
CA VAL A 335 -23.14 0.43 23.82
C VAL A 335 -21.69 0.79 24.09
N SER A 336 -21.41 2.09 24.15
CA SER A 336 -20.10 2.58 24.55
C SER A 336 -19.90 2.39 26.06
N VAL A 337 -18.67 2.05 26.45
CA VAL A 337 -18.27 1.86 27.85
C VAL A 337 -16.99 2.66 28.11
N LEU A 338 -17.02 3.49 29.15
CA LEU A 338 -15.89 4.31 29.59
C LEU A 338 -15.00 3.53 30.55
N GLN A 339 -13.69 3.59 30.33
CA GLN A 339 -12.65 3.21 31.28
C GLN A 339 -12.22 4.47 32.06
N GLU A 340 -12.87 4.73 33.19
CA GLU A 340 -12.69 5.97 33.96
C GLU A 340 -11.23 6.27 34.31
N ALA A 341 -10.45 5.23 34.63
CA ALA A 341 -9.03 5.36 34.97
C ALA A 341 -8.16 5.91 33.83
N LEU A 342 -8.61 5.79 32.58
CA LEU A 342 -7.92 6.32 31.39
C LEU A 342 -8.44 7.69 30.97
N CYS A 343 -9.54 8.16 31.55
CA CYS A 343 -10.21 9.36 31.11
C CYS A 343 -9.42 10.63 31.46
N VAL A 344 -9.04 11.38 30.43
CA VAL A 344 -8.37 12.70 30.56
C VAL A 344 -9.35 13.88 30.61
N ARG A 345 -10.67 13.62 30.73
CA ARG A 345 -11.72 14.65 30.94
C ARG A 345 -11.73 15.79 29.91
N CYS A 346 -11.45 15.47 28.64
CA CYS A 346 -11.35 16.43 27.54
C CYS A 346 -12.67 16.73 26.82
N ASP A 347 -13.80 16.17 27.26
CA ASP A 347 -15.15 16.29 26.68
C ASP A 347 -15.33 15.88 25.22
N ARG A 348 -14.29 15.45 24.49
CA ARG A 348 -14.38 15.08 23.07
C ARG A 348 -15.45 14.03 22.78
N CYS A 349 -15.58 13.02 23.62
CA CYS A 349 -16.60 11.97 23.46
C CYS A 349 -18.03 12.52 23.64
N TYR A 350 -18.23 13.43 24.59
CA TYR A 350 -19.50 14.13 24.79
C TYR A 350 -19.85 14.98 23.58
N LEU A 351 -18.94 15.84 23.12
CA LEU A 351 -19.17 16.70 21.95
C LEU A 351 -19.43 15.88 20.68
N ALA A 352 -18.63 14.82 20.45
CA ALA A 352 -18.83 13.91 19.32
C ALA A 352 -20.22 13.25 19.34
N CYS A 353 -20.71 12.85 20.52
CA CYS A 353 -22.04 12.25 20.63
C CYS A 353 -23.17 13.30 20.54
N ARG A 354 -22.97 14.47 21.14
CA ARG A 354 -23.96 15.56 21.17
C ARG A 354 -24.21 16.13 19.78
N ASP A 355 -23.16 16.47 19.04
CA ASP A 355 -23.29 17.24 17.80
C ASP A 355 -23.11 16.37 16.55
N GLY A 356 -22.52 15.18 16.67
CA GLY A 356 -22.27 14.26 15.57
C GLY A 356 -22.82 12.85 15.77
N GLY A 357 -23.69 12.65 16.76
CA GLY A 357 -24.19 11.33 17.13
C GLY A 357 -25.62 11.36 17.65
N HIS A 358 -25.85 10.67 18.77
CA HIS A 358 -27.18 10.35 19.29
C HIS A 358 -27.48 10.99 20.64
N GLN A 359 -26.69 11.99 21.07
CA GLN A 359 -26.87 12.73 22.33
C GLN A 359 -26.93 11.81 23.57
N ALA A 360 -26.29 10.64 23.51
CA ALA A 360 -26.33 9.58 24.51
C ALA A 360 -25.24 9.71 25.60
N ILE A 361 -24.46 10.78 25.58
CA ILE A 361 -23.43 11.06 26.57
C ILE A 361 -23.75 12.40 27.21
N SER A 362 -23.72 12.46 28.53
CA SER A 362 -23.78 13.69 29.33
C SER A 362 -22.48 13.86 30.13
N ILE A 363 -22.26 15.05 30.67
CA ILE A 363 -21.12 15.32 31.57
C ILE A 363 -21.62 15.19 33.01
N GLY A 364 -21.10 14.20 33.73
CA GLY A 364 -21.40 13.94 35.13
C GLY A 364 -20.51 14.73 36.10
N GLN A 365 -20.45 14.25 37.34
CA GLN A 365 -19.57 14.81 38.37
C GLN A 365 -18.10 14.69 37.96
N ASP A 366 -17.27 15.64 38.41
CA ASP A 366 -15.84 15.72 38.08
C ASP A 366 -15.51 15.67 36.59
N ARG A 367 -16.46 16.10 35.75
CA ARG A 367 -16.39 16.09 34.28
C ARG A 367 -16.18 14.69 33.68
N LEU A 368 -16.58 13.64 34.38
CA LEU A 368 -16.59 12.29 33.81
C LEU A 368 -17.78 12.12 32.85
N PRO A 369 -17.56 11.60 31.63
CA PRO A 369 -18.64 11.28 30.71
C PRO A 369 -19.56 10.19 31.27
N VAL A 370 -20.87 10.45 31.29
CA VAL A 370 -21.91 9.48 31.67
C VAL A 370 -22.63 9.05 30.41
N ILE A 371 -22.61 7.73 30.13
CA ILE A 371 -23.21 7.15 28.92
C ILE A 371 -24.60 6.63 29.26
N ASP A 372 -25.63 7.21 28.66
CA ASP A 372 -26.99 6.65 28.70
C ASP A 372 -27.05 5.41 27.80
N LYS A 373 -27.05 4.24 28.42
CA LYS A 373 -27.09 2.94 27.72
C LYS A 373 -28.39 2.69 26.97
N LYS A 374 -29.48 3.39 27.28
CA LYS A 374 -30.75 3.28 26.55
C LYS A 374 -30.72 4.09 25.26
N GLN A 375 -30.08 5.25 25.31
CA GLN A 375 -29.95 6.13 24.14
C GLN A 375 -28.74 5.78 23.27
N CYS A 376 -27.70 5.17 23.84
CA CYS A 376 -26.50 4.78 23.12
C CYS A 376 -26.81 3.63 22.14
N VAL A 377 -26.61 3.89 20.86
CA VAL A 377 -26.74 2.88 19.79
C VAL A 377 -25.42 2.24 19.39
N GLY A 378 -24.33 2.58 20.10
CA GLY A 378 -23.00 1.99 19.86
C GLY A 378 -22.41 2.31 18.49
N CYS A 379 -22.67 3.51 17.94
CA CYS A 379 -22.19 3.91 16.61
C CYS A 379 -20.64 3.96 16.48
N GLY A 380 -19.89 3.86 17.58
CA GLY A 380 -18.43 3.84 17.59
C GLY A 380 -17.75 5.21 17.50
N PHE A 381 -18.48 6.29 17.19
CA PHE A 381 -17.85 7.58 16.91
C PHE A 381 -17.11 8.18 18.11
N CYS A 382 -17.67 8.08 19.32
CA CYS A 382 -17.00 8.57 20.53
C CYS A 382 -15.70 7.80 20.84
N THR A 383 -15.65 6.51 20.49
CA THR A 383 -14.44 5.68 20.61
C THR A 383 -13.38 6.12 19.61
N ALA A 384 -13.78 6.39 18.36
CA ALA A 384 -12.88 6.90 17.32
C ALA A 384 -12.36 8.32 17.61
N ALA A 385 -13.18 9.18 18.21
CA ALA A 385 -12.82 10.57 18.54
C ALA A 385 -12.00 10.70 19.84
N CYS A 386 -11.93 9.65 20.68
CA CYS A 386 -11.21 9.70 21.94
C CYS A 386 -9.70 9.76 21.69
N PRO A 387 -8.96 10.73 22.26
CA PRO A 387 -7.52 10.84 22.07
C PRO A 387 -6.72 9.81 22.87
N VAL A 388 -7.36 9.10 23.81
CA VAL A 388 -6.71 8.10 24.67
C VAL A 388 -7.12 6.71 24.17
N PRO A 389 -6.17 5.91 23.65
CA PRO A 389 -6.46 4.55 23.22
C PRO A 389 -7.16 3.74 24.32
N ALA A 390 -8.18 2.96 23.93
CA ALA A 390 -8.95 2.09 24.81
C ALA A 390 -9.70 2.77 25.98
N CYS A 391 -9.71 4.11 26.08
CA CYS A 391 -10.49 4.82 27.09
C CYS A 391 -12.01 4.62 26.91
N LEU A 392 -12.47 4.53 25.67
CA LEU A 392 -13.83 4.12 25.33
C LEU A 392 -13.77 2.83 24.51
N THR A 393 -14.65 1.88 24.83
CA THR A 393 -14.80 0.63 24.07
C THR A 393 -16.26 0.40 23.72
N ILE A 394 -16.53 -0.47 22.75
CA ILE A 394 -17.89 -0.91 22.42
C ILE A 394 -18.12 -2.28 23.04
N GLN A 395 -19.16 -2.38 23.88
CA GLN A 395 -19.65 -3.63 24.42
C GLN A 395 -20.88 -4.07 23.63
N PHE A 396 -20.86 -5.32 23.16
CA PHE A 396 -22.00 -5.96 22.50
C PHE A 396 -22.82 -6.71 23.55
N ASN A 397 -24.08 -6.33 23.73
CA ASN A 397 -25.05 -7.11 24.47
C ASN A 397 -25.87 -7.91 23.47
N TRP A 398 -25.69 -9.23 23.49
CA TRP A 398 -26.56 -10.13 22.75
C TRP A 398 -27.93 -10.10 23.43
N VAL A 399 -28.85 -9.31 22.89
CA VAL A 399 -30.26 -9.54 23.15
C VAL A 399 -30.57 -10.82 22.39
N LEU A 400 -30.69 -11.95 23.11
CA LEU A 400 -31.34 -13.13 22.54
C LEU A 400 -32.66 -12.62 21.99
N ALA A 401 -32.83 -12.65 20.67
CA ALA A 401 -34.10 -12.31 20.06
C ALA A 401 -35.16 -13.16 20.76
N SER A 402 -35.98 -12.53 21.58
CA SER A 402 -37.17 -13.15 22.12
C SER A 402 -37.96 -13.64 20.92
N ALA A 403 -38.14 -14.96 20.85
CA ALA A 403 -39.04 -15.58 19.92
C ALA A 403 -40.45 -15.04 20.22
N GLU A 404 -40.88 -14.03 19.49
CA GLU A 404 -42.24 -13.51 19.44
C GLU A 404 -42.41 -12.93 18.02
N GLY A 405 -43.35 -13.35 17.18
CA GLY A 405 -44.41 -14.36 17.23
C GLY A 405 -45.05 -14.41 15.84
#